data_AF-A0A710H8S6-F1
#
_entry.id   AF-A0A710H8S6-F1
#
_cell.length_a   1.000
_cell.length_b   1.000
_cell.length_c   1.000
_cell.angle_alpha   90.00
_cell.angle_beta   90.00
_cell.angle_gamma   90.00
#
_symmetry.space_group_name_H-M   'P 1'
#
loop_
_entity.id
_entity.type
_entity.pdbx_description
1 polymer ?
#
loop_
_entity_poly.entity_id
_entity_poly.type
_entity_poly.pdbx_seq_one_letter_code
_entity_poly.pdbx_strand_id
1 'polypeptide(L)' 'MDILLMDTIQQEVLALFREEIPGYLDSNWKEIPLELDSDLFEAPGDD' A
#
# COMPACT_ATOMS: atom_id res chain seq x y z
N MET A 1 11.96 3.23 17.18
CA MET A 1 12.77 2.82 16.01
C MET A 1 11.89 2.15 14.95
N ASP A 2 10.57 2.24 15.12
CA ASP A 2 9.58 1.31 14.56
C ASP A 2 8.84 1.88 13.36
N ILE A 3 8.74 3.21 13.25
CA ILE A 3 8.07 3.88 12.12
C ILE A 3 8.83 3.62 10.80
N LEU A 4 10.16 3.72 10.82
CA LEU A 4 11.00 3.44 9.65
C LEU A 4 10.92 1.97 9.20
N LEU A 5 10.69 1.04 10.15
CA LEU A 5 10.49 -0.38 9.86
C LEU A 5 9.11 -0.63 9.26
N MET A 6 8.06 0.02 9.79
CA MET A 6 6.70 -0.03 9.29
C MET A 6 6.64 0.45 7.83
N ASP A 7 7.29 1.58 7.53
CA ASP A 7 7.38 2.11 6.17
C ASP A 7 8.06 1.12 5.22
N THR A 8 9.15 0.48 5.66
CA THR A 8 9.90 -0.47 4.83
C THR A 8 9.06 -1.71 4.49
N ILE A 9 8.39 -2.30 5.49
CA ILE A 9 7.55 -3.49 5.30
C ILE A 9 6.35 -3.18 4.41
N GLN A 10 5.72 -2.01 4.59
CA GLN A 10 4.62 -1.57 3.74
C GLN A 10 5.05 -1.49 2.27
N GLN A 11 6.23 -0.93 1.99
CA GLN A 11 6.75 -0.85 0.63
C GLN A 11 7.07 -2.23 0.04
N GLU A 12 7.64 -3.16 0.82
CA GLU A 12 7.92 -4.53 0.37
C GLU A 12 6.64 -5.30 0.05
N VAL A 13 5.64 -5.22 0.92
CA VAL A 13 4.33 -5.87 0.70
C VAL A 13 3.65 -5.29 -0.54
N LEU A 14 3.64 -3.97 -0.66
CA LEU A 14 3.03 -3.30 -1.81
C LEU A 14 3.74 -3.64 -3.14
N ALA A 15 5.08 -3.81 -3.11
CA ALA A 15 5.83 -4.28 -4.27
C ALA A 15 5.40 -5.69 -4.69
N LEU A 16 5.22 -6.61 -3.73
CA LEU A 16 4.75 -7.97 -3.99
C LEU A 16 3.37 -7.97 -4.66
N PHE A 17 2.44 -7.13 -4.19
CA PHE A 17 1.12 -7.02 -4.79
C PHE A 17 1.15 -6.41 -6.20
N ARG A 18 2.03 -5.43 -6.46
CA ARG A 18 2.16 -4.82 -7.79
C ARG A 18 2.74 -5.77 -8.84
N GLU A 19 3.44 -6.82 -8.43
CA GLU A 19 3.91 -7.86 -9.36
C GLU A 19 2.76 -8.75 -9.86
N GLU A 20 1.74 -8.99 -9.03
CA GLU A 20 0.63 -9.88 -9.39
C GLU A 20 -0.64 -9.13 -9.83
N ILE A 21 -0.89 -7.95 -9.27
CA ILE A 21 -2.12 -7.19 -9.45
C ILE A 21 -1.78 -5.88 -10.17
N PRO A 22 -2.25 -5.67 -11.41
CA PRO A 22 -2.07 -4.41 -12.11
C PRO A 22 -2.84 -3.29 -11.40
N GLY A 23 -2.39 -2.05 -11.60
CA GLY A 23 -3.04 -0.89 -11.03
C GLY A 23 -4.46 -0.63 -11.56
N TYR A 24 -5.04 0.49 -11.15
CA TYR A 24 -6.35 0.94 -11.63
C TYR A 24 -6.18 1.84 -12.85
N LEU A 25 -7.15 1.84 -13.76
CA LEU A 25 -7.19 2.84 -14.84
C LEU A 25 -8.03 4.04 -14.40
N ASP A 26 -7.47 5.23 -14.54
CA ASP A 26 -8.22 6.47 -14.34
C ASP A 26 -9.15 6.79 -15.52
N SER A 27 -9.88 7.90 -15.41
CA SER A 27 -10.77 8.38 -16.48
C SER A 27 -10.05 8.72 -17.79
N ASN A 28 -8.73 8.84 -17.76
CA ASN A 28 -7.86 9.13 -18.90
C ASN A 28 -7.14 7.87 -19.41
N TRP A 29 -7.52 6.67 -18.95
CA TRP A 29 -6.87 5.39 -19.29
C TRP A 29 -5.39 5.34 -18.87
N LYS A 30 -5.02 6.13 -17.86
CA LYS A 30 -3.69 6.07 -17.27
C LYS A 30 -3.72 5.08 -16.11
N GLU A 31 -2.72 4.22 -16.06
CA GLU A 31 -2.53 3.30 -14.94
C GLU A 31 -2.08 4.06 -13.68
N ILE A 32 -2.82 3.84 -12.60
CA ILE A 32 -2.53 4.31 -11.25
C ILE A 32 -2.08 3.09 -10.44
N PRO A 33 -0.85 3.09 -9.90
CA PRO A 33 -0.35 1.99 -9.09
C PRO A 33 -1.23 1.72 -7.86
N LEU A 34 -1.22 0.48 -7.39
CA LEU A 34 -1.82 0.14 -6.10
C LEU A 34 -1.09 0.87 -4.96
N GLU A 35 -1.85 1.24 -3.94
CA GLU A 35 -1.37 1.87 -2.69
C GLU A 35 -2.12 1.24 -1.51
N LEU A 36 -1.50 1.23 -0.32
CA LEU A 36 -2.15 0.76 0.91
C LEU A 36 -2.94 1.91 1.53
N ASP A 37 -4.15 1.62 1.98
CA ASP A 37 -5.01 2.63 2.61
C ASP A 37 -4.45 3.06 3.98
N SER A 38 -4.54 4.36 4.29
CA SER A 38 -4.06 4.92 5.56
C SER A 38 -4.78 4.33 6.76
N ASP A 39 -6.08 4.05 6.61
CA ASP A 39 -6.96 3.52 7.65
C ASP A 39 -6.55 2.12 8.12
N LEU A 40 -5.78 1.38 7.29
CA LEU A 40 -5.25 0.06 7.63
C LEU A 40 -4.28 0.12 8.82
N PHE A 41 -3.63 1.27 9.04
CA PHE A 41 -2.59 1.47 10.05
C PHE A 41 -2.99 2.48 11.13
N GLU A 42 -4.07 3.23 10.93
CA GLU A 42 -4.49 4.30 11.83
C GLU A 42 -5.36 3.80 13.00
N ALA A 43 -6.01 2.64 12.84
CA ALA A 43 -6.74 2.02 13.94
C ALA A 43 -5.77 1.41 14.96
N PRO A 44 -5.78 1.84 16.24
CA PRO A 44 -5.14 1.06 17.29
C PRO A 44 -5.79 -0.32 17.27
N GLY A 45 -4.99 -1.37 17.04
CA GLY A 45 -5.46 -2.74 17.23
C GLY A 45 -6.10 -2.81 18.61
N ASP A 46 -7.35 -3.27 18.65
CA ASP A 46 -8.08 -3.48 19.90
C ASP A 46 -7.17 -4.30 20.84
N ASP A 47 -6.79 -3.67 21.96
CA ASP A 47 -5.80 -4.09 22.97
C ASP A 47 -6.04 -5.53 23.47
#